data_AF-A0A4W5MHY3-F1
#
_entry.id   AF-A0A4W5MHY3-F1
#
_cell.length_a   1.000
_cell.length_b   1.000
_cell.length_c   1.000
_cell.angle_alpha   90.00
_cell.angle_beta   90.00
_cell.angle_gamma   90.00
#
_symmetry.space_group_name_H-M   'P 1'
#
loop_
_entity.id
_entity.type
_entity.pdbx_description
1 polymer ?
#
loop_
_entity_poly.entity_id
_entity_poly.type
_entity_poly.pdbx_seq_one_letter_code
_entity_poly.pdbx_strand_id
1 'polypeptide(L)'
;MWCRDLDGCLEGDHDHFMALQDFEYVNIDRLNALAALVRGQLPNLHHNIITALITVDVHARDIVTDLVARKVDSGSNFEWQRQLRYYWDLDLDNCVARMALSTYIYGYEY
;
A
#
# COMPACT_ATOMS: atom_id res chain seq x y z
N MET A 1 -0.23 -2.68 -6.55
CA MET A 1 0.38 -3.28 -5.32
C MET A 1 0.74 -2.07 -4.51
N TRP A 2 0.03 -1.80 -3.42
CA TRP A 2 -0.12 -0.44 -2.87
C TRP A 2 1.20 0.32 -2.66
N CYS A 3 2.29 -0.36 -2.26
CA CYS A 3 3.62 0.26 -2.14
C CYS A 3 4.13 0.86 -3.45
N ARG A 4 3.99 0.14 -4.57
CA ARG A 4 4.43 0.61 -5.89
C ARG A 4 3.60 1.80 -6.35
N ASP A 5 2.29 1.76 -6.11
CA ASP A 5 1.39 2.84 -6.49
C ASP A 5 1.70 4.11 -5.69
N LEU A 6 2.07 3.96 -4.40
CA LEU A 6 2.49 5.06 -3.52
C LEU A 6 3.88 5.60 -3.89
N ASP A 7 4.86 4.74 -4.21
CA ASP A 7 6.16 5.18 -4.70
C ASP A 7 6.01 6.02 -5.97
N GLY A 8 5.12 5.62 -6.89
CA GLY A 8 4.78 6.40 -8.07
C GLY A 8 4.14 7.76 -7.77
N CYS A 9 3.56 7.96 -6.58
CA CYS A 9 3.09 9.28 -6.14
C CYS A 9 4.24 10.17 -5.65
N LEU A 10 5.28 9.57 -5.06
CA LEU A 10 6.41 10.26 -4.42
C LEU A 10 7.68 10.37 -5.29
N GLU A 11 7.63 9.86 -6.51
CA GLU A 11 8.69 9.86 -7.51
C GLU A 11 8.17 10.42 -8.84
N GLY A 12 9.03 11.10 -9.62
CA GLY A 12 8.66 11.61 -10.94
C GLY A 12 8.80 13.13 -11.05
N ASP A 13 8.27 13.69 -12.13
CA ASP A 13 8.22 15.12 -12.39
C ASP A 13 6.76 15.60 -12.37
N HIS A 14 6.16 15.54 -11.19
CA HIS A 14 4.79 16.01 -10.92
C HIS A 14 4.68 16.50 -9.46
N ASP A 15 3.54 17.08 -9.11
CA ASP A 15 3.27 17.47 -7.73
C ASP A 15 2.99 16.22 -6.88
N HIS A 16 4.01 15.77 -6.15
CA HIS A 16 3.94 14.56 -5.34
C HIS A 16 2.88 14.65 -4.25
N PHE A 17 2.72 15.82 -3.64
CA PHE A 17 1.76 15.99 -2.56
C PHE A 17 0.33 15.93 -3.10
N MET A 18 0.07 16.59 -4.22
CA MET A 18 -1.23 16.49 -4.90
C MET A 18 -1.53 15.05 -5.34
N ALA A 19 -0.55 14.34 -5.92
CA ALA A 19 -0.70 12.95 -6.31
C ALA A 19 -1.02 12.04 -5.10
N LEU A 20 -0.38 12.29 -3.96
CA LEU A 20 -0.65 11.56 -2.72
C LEU A 20 -2.08 11.82 -2.19
N GLN A 21 -2.58 13.05 -2.28
CA GLN A 21 -3.97 13.38 -1.92
C GLN A 21 -4.97 12.69 -2.85
N ASP A 22 -4.74 12.72 -4.16
CA ASP A 22 -5.58 12.02 -5.13
C ASP A 22 -5.58 10.50 -4.87
N PHE A 23 -4.42 9.95 -4.54
CA PHE A 23 -4.28 8.53 -4.19
C PHE A 23 -5.03 8.17 -2.90
N GLU A 24 -5.08 9.05 -1.90
CA GLU A 24 -5.90 8.86 -0.69
C GLU A 24 -7.38 8.72 -1.04
N TYR A 25 -7.92 9.62 -1.86
CA TYR A 25 -9.31 9.57 -2.30
C TYR A 25 -9.64 8.26 -3.03
N VAL A 26 -8.75 7.83 -3.94
CA VAL A 26 -8.90 6.56 -4.67
C VAL A 26 -8.89 5.35 -3.72
N ASN A 27 -8.03 5.34 -2.69
CA ASN A 27 -8.00 4.25 -1.71
C ASN A 27 -9.31 4.18 -0.91
N ILE A 28 -9.84 5.32 -0.48
CA ILE A 28 -11.10 5.38 0.28
C ILE A 28 -12.26 4.86 -0.58
N ASP A 29 -12.34 5.28 -1.85
CA ASP A 29 -13.38 4.81 -2.76
C ASP A 29 -13.30 3.29 -3.01
N ARG A 30 -12.09 2.77 -3.26
CA ARG A 30 -11.86 1.32 -3.43
C ARG A 30 -12.25 0.52 -2.19
N LEU A 31 -11.89 0.99 -0.99
CA LEU A 31 -12.28 0.36 0.26
C LEU A 31 -13.81 0.34 0.44
N ASN A 32 -14.50 1.42 0.10
CA ASN A 32 -15.96 1.46 0.14
C ASN A 32 -16.60 0.46 -0.83
N ALA A 33 -16.04 0.33 -2.04
CA ALA A 33 -16.47 -0.66 -3.02
C ALA A 33 -16.25 -2.10 -2.51
N LEU A 34 -15.09 -2.39 -1.90
CA LEU A 34 -14.82 -3.70 -1.28
C LEU A 34 -15.78 -3.98 -0.11
N ALA A 35 -16.05 -3.00 0.74
CA ALA A 35 -17.01 -3.13 1.82
C ALA A 35 -18.45 -3.36 1.31
N ALA A 36 -18.81 -2.82 0.15
CA ALA A 36 -20.08 -3.13 -0.51
C ALA A 36 -20.11 -4.55 -1.06
N LEU A 37 -19.01 -5.01 -1.67
CA LEU A 37 -18.87 -6.35 -2.22
C LEU A 37 -19.03 -7.44 -1.15
N VAL A 38 -18.36 -7.28 0.01
CA VAL A 38 -18.42 -8.24 1.11
C VAL A 38 -19.78 -8.31 1.79
N ARG A 39 -20.57 -7.22 1.75
CA ARG A 39 -21.97 -7.24 2.21
C ARG A 39 -22.92 -7.99 1.28
N GLY A 40 -22.51 -8.29 0.04
CA GLY A 40 -23.25 -9.10 -0.91
C GLY A 40 -23.16 -10.61 -0.62
N GLN A 41 -23.66 -11.42 -1.54
CA GLN A 41 -23.49 -12.87 -1.47
C GLN A 41 -22.19 -13.30 -2.15
N LEU A 42 -21.28 -13.88 -1.37
CA LEU A 42 -20.02 -14.44 -1.85
C LEU A 42 -19.85 -15.86 -1.28
N PRO A 43 -19.25 -16.80 -2.04
CA PRO A 43 -18.84 -18.07 -1.47
C PRO A 43 -17.87 -17.89 -0.30
N ASN A 44 -17.96 -18.74 0.73
CA ASN A 44 -17.17 -18.61 1.98
C ASN A 44 -15.67 -18.38 1.75
N LEU A 45 -15.07 -19.10 0.78
CA LEU A 45 -13.66 -18.94 0.46
C LEU A 45 -13.34 -17.52 -0.05
N HIS A 46 -14.13 -17.00 -0.99
CA HIS A 46 -13.95 -15.65 -1.52
C HIS A 46 -14.20 -14.60 -0.45
N HIS A 47 -15.22 -14.80 0.40
CA HIS A 47 -15.50 -13.90 1.51
C HIS A 47 -14.28 -13.80 2.47
N ASN A 48 -13.68 -14.92 2.84
CA ASN A 48 -12.49 -14.95 3.71
C ASN A 48 -11.28 -14.28 3.05
N ILE A 49 -11.02 -14.58 1.77
CA ILE A 49 -9.91 -13.97 1.02
C ILE A 49 -10.08 -12.45 0.95
N ILE A 50 -11.26 -11.96 0.57
CA ILE A 50 -11.53 -10.52 0.45
C ILE A 50 -11.46 -9.85 1.82
N THR A 51 -11.95 -10.49 2.89
CA THR A 51 -11.84 -9.96 4.26
C THR A 51 -10.37 -9.78 4.68
N ALA A 52 -9.51 -10.75 4.36
CA ALA A 52 -8.08 -10.63 4.62
C ALA A 52 -7.45 -9.48 3.79
N LEU A 53 -7.82 -9.35 2.51
CA LEU A 53 -7.35 -8.25 1.66
C LEU A 53 -7.78 -6.86 2.17
N ILE A 54 -9.05 -6.71 2.58
CA ILE A 54 -9.56 -5.46 3.16
C ILE A 54 -8.77 -5.06 4.40
N THR A 55 -8.37 -6.04 5.22
CA THR A 55 -7.56 -5.77 6.42
C THR A 55 -6.22 -5.13 6.06
N VAL A 56 -5.56 -5.64 5.00
CA VAL A 56 -4.32 -5.07 4.47
C VAL A 56 -4.56 -3.69 3.85
N ASP A 57 -5.63 -3.54 3.07
CA ASP A 57 -5.95 -2.27 2.39
C ASP A 57 -6.34 -1.15 3.36
N VAL A 58 -7.02 -1.47 4.49
CA VAL A 58 -7.31 -0.49 5.55
C VAL A 58 -6.01 0.01 6.17
N HIS A 59 -5.06 -0.89 6.45
CA HIS A 59 -3.74 -0.50 6.98
C HIS A 59 -2.99 0.39 5.98
N ALA A 60 -2.98 0.02 4.70
CA ALA A 60 -2.38 0.83 3.64
C ALA A 60 -3.02 2.24 3.56
N ARG A 61 -4.35 2.34 3.63
CA ARG A 61 -5.06 3.62 3.64
C ARG A 61 -4.69 4.46 4.85
N ASP A 62 -4.61 3.88 6.04
CA ASP A 62 -4.22 4.61 7.25
C ASP A 62 -2.80 5.18 7.15
N ILE A 63 -1.87 4.45 6.53
CA ILE A 63 -0.53 4.95 6.21
C ILE A 63 -0.61 6.14 5.24
N VAL A 64 -1.36 6.03 4.13
CA VAL A 64 -1.53 7.12 3.16
C VAL A 64 -2.08 8.38 3.83
N THR A 65 -3.12 8.24 4.66
CA THR A 65 -3.72 9.34 5.42
C THR A 65 -2.70 10.02 6.36
N ASP A 66 -1.87 9.24 7.06
CA ASP A 66 -0.80 9.80 7.91
C ASP A 66 0.27 10.54 7.08
N LEU A 67 0.65 10.03 5.91
CA LEU A 67 1.60 10.70 5.00
C LEU A 67 1.04 12.02 4.45
N VAL A 68 -0.24 12.05 4.07
CA VAL A 68 -0.93 13.29 3.65
C VAL A 68 -0.98 14.30 4.80
N ALA A 69 -1.36 13.87 6.00
CA ALA A 69 -1.42 14.73 7.17
C ALA A 69 -0.04 15.34 7.52
N ARG A 70 1.04 14.58 7.31
CA ARG A 70 2.43 15.02 7.51
C ARG A 70 3.02 15.77 6.32
N LYS A 71 2.28 15.90 5.21
CA LYS A 71 2.73 16.54 3.96
C LYS A 71 4.03 15.94 3.41
N VAL A 72 4.09 14.62 3.38
CA VAL A 72 5.21 13.91 2.76
C VAL A 72 5.16 14.08 1.25
N ASP A 73 6.28 14.48 0.67
CA ASP A 73 6.44 14.81 -0.74
C ASP A 73 7.65 14.11 -1.39
N SER A 74 8.30 13.20 -0.67
CA SER A 74 9.50 12.52 -1.15
C SER A 74 9.56 11.08 -0.66
N GLY A 75 9.96 10.18 -1.56
CA GLY A 75 10.22 8.78 -1.24
C GLY A 75 11.31 8.61 -0.18
N SER A 76 12.26 9.55 -0.05
CA SER A 76 13.33 9.49 0.96
C SER A 76 12.88 9.93 2.36
N ASN A 77 11.63 10.38 2.52
CA ASN A 77 11.11 10.81 3.82
C ASN A 77 11.02 9.63 4.80
N PHE A 78 11.46 9.83 6.04
CA PHE A 78 11.47 8.78 7.06
C PHE A 78 10.09 8.20 7.35
N GLU A 79 9.03 9.01 7.27
CA GLU A 79 7.64 8.57 7.51
C GLU A 79 7.17 7.52 6.50
N TRP A 80 7.64 7.63 5.25
CA TRP A 80 7.45 6.58 4.26
C TRP A 80 8.45 5.42 4.46
N GLN A 81 9.72 5.76 4.68
CA GLN A 81 10.79 4.77 4.79
C GLN A 81 10.58 3.79 5.95
N ARG A 82 9.99 4.22 7.09
CA ARG A 82 9.71 3.34 8.24
C ARG A 82 8.65 2.27 7.99
N GLN A 83 7.86 2.38 6.93
CA GLN A 83 6.78 1.43 6.64
C GLN A 83 7.34 0.11 6.11
N LEU A 84 6.64 -1.00 6.36
CA LEU A 84 6.96 -2.30 5.76
C LEU A 84 6.52 -2.31 4.29
N ARG A 85 7.45 -2.57 3.38
CA ARG A 85 7.18 -2.53 1.94
C ARG A 85 7.71 -3.79 1.26
N TYR A 86 6.91 -4.37 0.38
CA TYR A 86 7.28 -5.54 -0.41
C TYR A 86 7.55 -5.13 -1.85
N TYR A 87 8.68 -5.59 -2.38
CA TYR A 87 9.08 -5.35 -3.76
C TYR A 87 9.53 -6.64 -4.41
N TRP A 88 9.25 -6.76 -5.70
CA TRP A 88 9.94 -7.74 -6.52
C TRP A 88 11.28 -7.13 -6.96
N ASP A 89 12.38 -7.71 -6.50
CA ASP A 89 13.72 -7.31 -6.86
C ASP A 89 14.16 -8.07 -8.12
N LEU A 90 14.42 -7.35 -9.20
CA LEU A 90 14.72 -7.94 -10.51
C LEU A 90 16.13 -8.53 -10.57
N ASP A 91 17.07 -8.00 -9.79
CA ASP A 91 18.46 -8.48 -9.78
C ASP A 91 18.59 -9.77 -8.97
N LEU A 92 17.83 -9.89 -7.87
CA LEU A 92 17.76 -11.10 -7.05
C LEU A 92 16.74 -12.13 -7.57
N ASP A 93 15.88 -11.73 -8.50
CA ASP A 93 14.69 -12.47 -8.96
C ASP A 93 13.85 -13.02 -7.80
N ASN A 94 13.57 -12.15 -6.81
CA ASN A 94 12.93 -12.55 -5.57
C ASN A 94 12.08 -11.44 -4.95
N CYS A 95 11.14 -11.80 -4.09
CA CYS A 95 10.42 -10.84 -3.26
C CYS A 95 11.28 -10.42 -2.07
N VAL A 96 11.42 -9.12 -1.86
CA VAL A 96 12.14 -8.54 -0.72
C VAL A 96 11.21 -7.68 0.12
N ALA A 97 11.31 -7.84 1.43
CA ALA A 97 10.72 -6.96 2.42
C ALA A 97 11.73 -5.86 2.77
N ARG A 98 11.31 -4.60 2.68
CA ARG A 98 12.10 -3.42 3.02
C ARG A 98 11.43 -2.65 4.15
N MET A 99 12.21 -2.22 5.14
CA MET A 99 11.74 -1.36 6.23
C MET A 99 12.90 -0.51 6.74
N ALA A 100 12.71 0.81 6.76
CA ALA A 100 13.74 1.80 7.03
C ALA A 100 14.99 1.54 6.19
N LEU A 101 16.09 1.09 6.81
CA LEU A 101 17.36 0.76 6.14
C LEU A 101 17.57 -0.75 5.94
N SER A 102 16.64 -1.59 6.40
CA SER A 102 16.77 -3.04 6.37
C SER A 102 16.08 -3.62 5.13
N THR A 103 16.69 -4.64 4.54
CA THR A 103 16.13 -5.43 3.45
C THR A 103 16.33 -6.91 3.71
N TYR A 104 15.28 -7.70 3.55
CA TYR A 104 15.27 -9.15 3.75
C TYR A 104 14.58 -9.86 2.60
N ILE A 105 15.04 -11.04 2.21
CA ILE A 105 14.32 -11.92 1.27
C ILE A 105 13.06 -12.44 1.96
N TYR A 106 11.94 -12.44 1.26
CA TYR A 106 10.67 -12.92 1.77
C TYR A 106 10.73 -14.43 2.08
N GLY A 107 10.12 -14.84 3.20
CA GLY A 107 10.22 -16.21 3.71
C GLY A 107 9.30 -17.24 3.05
N TYR A 108 8.28 -16.82 2.29
CA TYR A 108 7.31 -17.70 1.61
C TYR A 108 6.53 -18.65 2.54
N GLU A 109 6.19 -18.18 3.74
CA GLU A 109 5.32 -18.89 4.68
C GLU A 109 3.83 -18.63 4.35
N TYR A 110 2.96 -19.64 4.53
CA TYR A 110 1.51 -19.61 4.23
C TYR A 110 0.65 -19.81 5.48
#